data_AF-A0A1S3WTG3-F1
#
_entry.id   AF-A0A1S3WTG3-F1
#
_cell.length_a   1.000
_cell.length_b   1.000
_cell.length_c   1.000
_cell.angle_alpha   90.00
_cell.angle_beta   90.00
_cell.angle_gamma   90.00
#
_symmetry.space_group_name_H-M   'P 1'
#
loop_
_entity.id
_entity.type
_entity.pdbx_description
1 polymer ?
#
loop_
_entity_poly.entity_id
_entity_poly.type
_entity_poly.pdbx_seq_one_letter_code
_entity_poly.pdbx_strand_id
1 'polypeptide(L)'
;MDRPDSTRPLQARVWRGKTLGMGALVGFWVLSLLAYGYLSWGQGMEKEEEEDGASRAQALGSSDPREPTTSQQPHLIFILTDDQGFRDVGYHGSEIKTPTLDKLAAEGVKLENYYVQPICTPSRSQFITGNTR
;
A
#
# COMPACT_ATOMS: atom_id res chain seq x y z
N MET A 1 -0.21 81.92 9.56
CA MET A 1 0.95 80.99 9.55
C MET A 1 0.64 79.89 8.54
N ASP A 2 0.79 80.25 7.28
CA ASP A 2 0.53 79.40 6.12
C ASP A 2 1.69 78.43 5.88
N ARG A 3 1.37 77.18 5.56
CA ARG A 3 2.32 76.24 4.94
C ARG A 3 2.21 76.36 3.42
N PRO A 4 3.33 76.54 2.70
CA PRO A 4 3.40 76.22 1.29
C PRO A 4 4.07 74.86 1.03
N ASP A 5 3.42 74.15 0.13
CA ASP A 5 3.83 72.95 -0.61
C ASP A 5 5.03 73.22 -1.54
N SER A 6 5.97 72.25 -1.64
CA SER A 6 6.84 71.93 -2.79
C SER A 6 7.80 70.83 -2.30
N THR A 7 8.05 69.67 -2.92
CA THR A 7 8.13 69.30 -4.33
C THR A 7 8.03 67.77 -4.47
N ARG A 8 7.58 67.36 -5.65
CA ARG A 8 7.12 66.04 -6.12
C ARG A 8 8.27 65.08 -6.55
N PRO A 9 7.96 63.82 -6.92
CA PRO A 9 8.85 62.66 -6.85
C PRO A 9 9.65 62.38 -8.15
N LEU A 10 10.74 61.62 -8.04
CA LEU A 10 11.46 61.04 -9.19
C LEU A 10 10.98 59.61 -9.49
N GLN A 11 9.95 59.55 -10.34
CA GLN A 11 9.86 58.71 -11.55
C GLN A 11 10.35 57.25 -11.47
N ALA A 12 9.43 56.32 -11.18
CA ALA A 12 9.56 54.91 -11.59
C ALA A 12 9.03 54.75 -13.02
N ARG A 13 9.94 54.35 -13.91
CA ARG A 13 9.77 54.14 -15.34
C ARG A 13 8.74 53.03 -15.61
N VAL A 14 7.54 53.42 -16.02
CA VAL A 14 6.50 52.51 -16.54
C VAL A 14 7.00 51.85 -17.83
N TRP A 15 7.27 50.56 -17.78
CA TRP A 15 7.45 49.75 -18.98
C TRP A 15 6.07 49.28 -19.47
N ARG A 16 5.63 49.87 -20.58
CA ARG A 16 4.37 49.58 -21.25
C ARG A 16 4.69 48.73 -22.48
N GLY A 17 4.17 47.51 -22.55
CA GLY A 17 4.00 46.80 -23.82
C GLY A 17 4.36 45.31 -23.81
N LYS A 18 3.33 44.45 -23.66
CA LYS A 18 3.05 43.26 -24.51
C LYS A 18 1.92 42.42 -23.89
N THR A 19 0.66 42.69 -24.25
CA THR A 19 -0.52 41.89 -23.84
C THR A 19 -1.38 41.50 -25.04
N LEU A 20 -0.80 41.00 -26.14
CA LEU A 20 -1.60 40.64 -27.32
C LEU A 20 -1.39 39.23 -27.88
N GLY A 21 -0.48 38.42 -27.33
CA GLY A 21 -0.23 37.06 -27.85
C GLY A 21 -0.78 35.89 -27.02
N MET A 22 -1.12 36.12 -25.74
CA MET A 22 -1.33 35.01 -24.79
C MET A 22 -2.79 34.55 -24.69
N GLY A 23 -3.76 35.38 -25.10
CA GLY A 23 -5.19 35.05 -25.02
C GLY A 23 -5.68 34.04 -26.07
N ALA A 24 -5.11 34.07 -27.28
CA ALA A 24 -5.52 33.19 -28.37
C ALA A 24 -5.16 31.71 -28.10
N LEU A 25 -4.03 31.47 -27.44
CA LEU A 25 -3.60 30.12 -27.07
C LEU A 25 -4.51 29.52 -25.99
N VAL A 26 -4.86 30.29 -24.96
CA VAL A 26 -5.76 29.81 -23.90
C VAL A 26 -7.16 29.52 -24.44
N GLY A 27 -7.67 30.35 -25.35
CA GLY A 27 -8.97 30.13 -25.99
C GLY A 27 -9.02 28.83 -26.80
N PHE A 28 -7.96 28.51 -27.55
CA PHE A 28 -7.89 27.28 -28.34
C PHE A 28 -7.84 26.02 -27.47
N TRP A 29 -7.09 26.07 -26.35
CA TRP A 29 -7.02 24.96 -25.39
C TRP A 29 -8.35 24.67 -24.71
N VAL A 30 -9.11 25.70 -24.31
CA VAL A 30 -10.43 25.52 -23.66
C VAL A 30 -11.45 24.96 -24.65
N LEU A 31 -11.46 25.45 -25.90
CA LEU A 31 -12.38 24.97 -26.93
C LEU A 31 -12.11 23.50 -27.30
N SER A 32 -10.83 23.09 -27.35
CA SER A 32 -10.45 21.70 -27.61
C SER A 32 -10.91 20.75 -26.50
N LEU A 33 -10.81 21.14 -25.23
CA LEU A 33 -11.25 20.30 -24.11
C LEU A 33 -12.77 20.15 -24.06
N LEU A 34 -13.52 21.22 -24.33
CA LEU A 34 -14.98 21.17 -24.41
C LEU A 34 -15.46 20.32 -25.58
N ALA A 35 -14.82 20.44 -26.75
CA ALA A 35 -15.15 19.61 -27.90
C ALA A 35 -14.89 18.12 -27.64
N TYR A 36 -13.77 17.80 -26.99
CA TYR A 36 -13.43 16.41 -26.63
C TYR A 36 -14.37 15.84 -25.58
N GLY A 37 -14.75 16.64 -24.57
CA GLY A 37 -15.76 16.27 -23.58
C GLY A 37 -17.13 16.03 -24.19
N TYR A 38 -17.57 16.88 -25.13
CA TYR A 38 -18.86 16.70 -25.81
C TYR A 38 -18.88 15.45 -26.71
N LEU A 39 -17.79 15.18 -27.43
CA LEU A 39 -17.70 13.99 -28.29
C LEU A 39 -17.62 12.70 -27.47
N SER A 40 -16.97 12.74 -26.30
CA SER A 40 -16.92 11.62 -25.36
C SER A 40 -18.24 11.38 -24.63
N TRP A 41 -19.06 12.42 -24.39
CA TRP A 41 -20.36 12.28 -23.73
C TRP A 41 -21.30 11.42 -24.58
N GLY A 42 -21.27 11.57 -25.91
CA GLY A 42 -22.14 10.83 -26.82
C GLY A 42 -21.96 9.31 -26.82
N GLN A 43 -20.80 8.77 -26.42
CA GLN A 43 -20.56 7.32 -26.37
C GLN A 43 -20.94 6.65 -25.04
N GLY A 44 -21.33 7.42 -24.02
CA GLY A 44 -21.64 6.91 -22.68
C GLY A 44 -23.12 6.67 -22.40
N MET A 45 -24.03 7.08 -23.29
CA MET A 45 -25.48 7.11 -22.98
C MET A 45 -26.33 6.07 -23.75
N GLU A 46 -25.71 5.09 -24.42
CA GLU A 46 -26.44 4.00 -25.12
C GLU A 46 -26.14 2.61 -24.57
N LYS A 47 -25.48 2.49 -23.41
CA LYS A 47 -25.06 1.18 -22.86
C LYS A 47 -25.58 0.88 -21.46
N GLU A 48 -26.75 1.41 -21.12
CA GLU A 48 -27.45 1.08 -19.88
C GLU A 48 -28.92 0.78 -20.16
N GLU A 49 -29.23 -0.27 -20.94
CA GLU A 49 -30.61 -0.84 -20.92
C GLU A 49 -30.79 -2.27 -21.47
N GLU A 50 -29.74 -3.00 -21.92
CA GLU A 50 -29.96 -4.34 -22.53
C GLU A 50 -28.96 -5.43 -22.09
N GLU A 51 -28.64 -5.61 -20.79
CA GLU A 51 -27.92 -6.82 -20.34
C GLU A 51 -28.33 -7.39 -18.96
N ASP A 52 -29.56 -7.16 -18.50
CA ASP A 52 -30.08 -7.78 -17.26
C ASP A 52 -30.45 -9.28 -17.40
N GLY A 53 -30.29 -9.89 -18.58
CA GLY A 53 -30.72 -11.27 -18.85
C GLY A 53 -29.61 -12.33 -18.99
N ALA A 54 -28.37 -11.94 -19.33
CA ALA A 54 -27.32 -12.89 -19.74
C ALA A 54 -26.18 -13.07 -18.72
N SER A 55 -26.07 -12.18 -17.72
CA SER A 55 -24.96 -12.15 -16.76
C SER A 55 -24.98 -13.25 -15.68
N ARG A 56 -26.09 -14.00 -15.54
CA ARG A 56 -26.17 -15.15 -14.61
C ARG A 56 -25.45 -16.40 -15.10
N ALA A 57 -25.05 -16.48 -16.36
CA ALA A 57 -24.38 -17.67 -16.92
C ALA A 57 -22.85 -17.56 -17.01
N GLN A 58 -22.26 -16.37 -16.88
CA GLN A 58 -20.81 -16.14 -17.02
C GLN A 58 -20.08 -15.85 -15.71
N ALA A 59 -20.77 -15.89 -14.56
CA ALA A 59 -20.16 -15.76 -13.23
C ALA A 59 -19.34 -17.00 -12.77
N LEU A 60 -19.10 -17.96 -13.66
CA LEU A 60 -18.26 -19.14 -13.41
C LEU A 60 -17.11 -19.17 -14.44
N GLY A 61 -16.04 -18.44 -14.16
CA GLY A 61 -14.75 -18.67 -14.82
C GLY A 61 -14.17 -17.49 -15.59
N SER A 62 -13.75 -16.45 -14.88
CA SER A 62 -12.60 -15.66 -15.32
C SER A 62 -11.87 -15.07 -14.11
N SER A 63 -10.91 -15.82 -13.57
CA SER A 63 -9.92 -15.26 -12.65
C SER A 63 -8.91 -14.48 -13.50
N ASP A 64 -9.13 -13.17 -13.67
CA ASP A 64 -8.09 -12.27 -14.19
C ASP A 64 -6.88 -12.33 -13.22
N PRO A 65 -5.67 -12.70 -13.69
CA PRO A 65 -4.47 -12.74 -12.83
C PRO A 65 -4.03 -11.37 -12.31
N ARG A 66 -4.69 -10.27 -12.73
CA ARG A 66 -4.35 -8.89 -12.37
C ARG A 66 -5.25 -8.28 -11.30
N GLU A 67 -6.28 -8.99 -10.85
CA GLU A 67 -6.98 -8.59 -9.62
C GLU A 67 -5.99 -8.76 -8.45
N PRO A 68 -5.66 -7.69 -7.70
CA PRO A 68 -4.88 -7.85 -6.49
C PRO A 68 -5.72 -8.71 -5.56
N THR A 69 -5.40 -10.02 -5.49
CA THR A 69 -5.88 -10.87 -4.42
C THR A 69 -5.58 -10.07 -3.16
N THR A 70 -6.60 -9.63 -2.45
CA THR A 70 -6.43 -9.00 -1.14
C THR A 70 -5.49 -9.93 -0.39
N SER A 71 -4.23 -9.51 -0.25
CA SER A 71 -3.17 -10.37 0.28
C SER A 71 -3.60 -10.69 1.69
N GLN A 72 -4.27 -11.83 1.86
CA GLN A 72 -4.85 -12.23 3.12
C GLN A 72 -3.68 -12.24 4.10
N GLN A 73 -3.77 -11.39 5.12
CA GLN A 73 -2.68 -11.26 6.07
C GLN A 73 -2.45 -12.65 6.68
N PRO A 74 -1.21 -13.16 6.67
CA PRO A 74 -0.96 -14.49 7.18
C PRO A 74 -1.25 -14.52 8.68
N HIS A 75 -1.87 -15.60 9.14
CA HIS A 75 -2.03 -15.85 10.57
C HIS A 75 -0.69 -16.32 11.16
N LEU A 76 -0.23 -15.62 12.20
CA LEU A 76 0.99 -15.96 12.91
C LEU A 76 0.63 -16.68 14.21
N ILE A 77 1.03 -17.94 14.32
CA ILE A 77 0.83 -18.76 15.51
C ILE A 77 2.20 -19.08 16.11
N PHE A 78 2.42 -18.65 17.35
CA PHE A 78 3.62 -18.99 18.12
C PHE A 78 3.30 -20.11 19.10
N ILE A 79 3.98 -21.25 18.96
CA ILE A 79 3.92 -22.37 19.91
C ILE A 79 5.20 -22.31 20.73
N LEU A 80 5.06 -22.07 22.04
CA LEU A 80 6.16 -22.02 22.99
C LEU A 80 6.01 -23.16 23.99
N THR A 81 7.02 -24.02 24.06
CA THR A 81 7.13 -25.12 25.02
C THR A 81 7.95 -24.70 26.24
N ASP A 82 7.64 -25.26 27.40
CA ASP A 82 8.35 -24.99 28.66
C ASP A 82 9.29 -26.15 28.97
N ASP A 83 10.50 -25.85 29.44
CA ASP A 83 11.56 -26.82 29.81
C ASP A 83 11.90 -27.88 28.75
N GLN A 84 11.62 -27.62 27.46
CA GLN A 84 11.94 -28.57 26.39
C GLN A 84 13.44 -28.58 26.07
N GLY A 85 14.06 -29.74 26.27
CA GLY A 85 15.47 -29.97 25.95
C GLY A 85 15.71 -30.15 24.45
N PHE A 86 16.96 -29.89 24.02
CA PHE A 86 17.36 -30.04 22.62
C PHE A 86 17.10 -31.45 22.07
N ARG A 87 17.25 -32.50 22.88
CA ARG A 87 17.06 -33.91 22.47
C ARG A 87 15.68 -34.48 22.79
N ASP A 88 14.68 -33.64 23.08
CA ASP A 88 13.31 -34.08 23.39
C ASP A 88 12.41 -34.17 22.15
N VAL A 89 12.91 -33.77 20.98
CA VAL A 89 12.20 -33.83 19.69
C VAL A 89 12.75 -34.91 18.78
N GLY A 90 11.86 -35.59 18.06
CA GLY A 90 12.19 -36.68 17.14
C GLY A 90 13.21 -36.28 16.07
N TYR A 91 13.08 -35.09 15.49
CA TYR A 91 14.02 -34.55 14.50
C TYR A 91 15.44 -34.25 15.05
N HIS A 92 15.65 -34.29 16.38
CA HIS A 92 16.98 -34.27 17.02
C HIS A 92 17.39 -35.64 17.59
N GLY A 93 16.71 -36.72 17.17
CA GLY A 93 17.04 -38.08 17.57
C GLY A 93 16.58 -38.43 18.99
N SER A 94 15.44 -37.87 19.45
CA SER A 94 14.80 -38.26 20.70
C SER A 94 14.23 -39.69 20.62
N GLU A 95 14.12 -40.35 21.78
CA GLU A 95 13.32 -41.57 21.94
C GLU A 95 11.81 -41.26 21.96
N ILE A 96 11.45 -40.01 22.26
CA ILE A 96 10.07 -39.53 22.28
C ILE A 96 9.60 -39.30 20.84
N LYS A 97 8.46 -39.90 20.49
CA LYS A 97 7.86 -39.74 19.16
C LYS A 97 7.08 -38.43 19.08
N THR A 98 7.55 -37.48 18.27
CA THR A 98 6.91 -36.18 18.06
C THR A 98 6.48 -35.98 16.60
N PRO A 99 5.59 -36.82 16.04
CA PRO A 99 5.33 -36.88 14.60
C PRO A 99 4.85 -35.56 14.00
N THR A 100 4.09 -34.77 14.76
CA THR A 100 3.62 -33.44 14.31
C THR A 100 4.76 -32.43 14.22
N LEU A 101 5.66 -32.42 15.21
CA LEU A 101 6.84 -31.53 15.20
C LEU A 101 7.83 -31.96 14.11
N ASP A 102 8.01 -33.27 13.93
CA ASP A 102 8.89 -33.83 12.89
C ASP A 102 8.39 -33.47 11.49
N LYS A 103 7.07 -33.52 11.27
CA LYS A 103 6.45 -33.06 10.02
C LYS A 103 6.66 -31.56 9.79
N LEU A 104 6.41 -30.72 10.81
CA LEU A 104 6.63 -29.28 10.73
C LEU A 104 8.10 -28.94 10.43
N ALA A 105 9.03 -29.68 11.03
CA ALA A 105 10.46 -29.52 10.80
C ALA A 105 10.90 -29.97 9.39
N ALA A 106 10.22 -30.95 8.79
CA ALA A 106 10.47 -31.41 7.43
C ALA A 106 9.88 -30.49 6.35
N GLU A 107 8.73 -29.87 6.62
CA GLU A 107 8.06 -28.94 5.70
C GLU A 107 8.55 -27.49 5.83
N GLY A 108 9.19 -27.16 6.96
CA GLY A 108 9.60 -25.80 7.31
C GLY A 108 11.12 -25.59 7.42
N VAL A 109 11.49 -24.57 8.19
CA VAL A 109 12.90 -24.22 8.47
C VAL A 109 13.23 -24.60 9.91
N LYS A 110 14.34 -25.31 10.09
CA LYS A 110 14.89 -25.66 11.41
C LYS A 110 15.97 -24.67 11.82
N LEU A 111 15.92 -24.22 13.07
CA LEU A 111 16.99 -23.45 13.69
C LEU A 111 17.88 -24.41 14.48
N GLU A 112 19.08 -24.71 13.97
CA GLU A 112 20.01 -25.64 14.63
C GLU A 112 20.80 -24.96 15.77
N ASN A 113 20.88 -23.63 15.76
CA ASN A 113 21.57 -22.83 16.78
C ASN A 113 20.65 -21.71 17.28
N TYR A 114 19.97 -21.94 18.41
CA TYR A 114 19.16 -20.96 19.12
C TYR A 114 19.52 -20.97 20.60
N TYR A 115 19.54 -19.79 21.22
CA TYR A 115 19.99 -19.60 22.61
C TYR A 115 18.87 -19.02 23.45
N VAL A 116 18.73 -19.53 24.67
CA VAL A 116 17.74 -19.12 25.66
C VAL A 116 18.42 -18.85 27.00
N GLN A 117 17.74 -18.11 27.88
CA GLN A 117 18.18 -17.99 29.26
C GLN A 117 17.96 -19.32 29.99
N PRO A 118 18.81 -19.66 30.99
CA PRO A 118 18.67 -20.89 31.75
C PRO A 118 17.46 -20.91 32.71
N ILE A 119 16.64 -19.86 32.71
CA ILE A 119 15.45 -19.72 33.56
C ILE A 119 14.28 -19.27 32.68
N CYS A 120 13.11 -19.88 32.86
CA CYS A 120 11.92 -19.65 32.03
C CYS A 120 11.45 -18.19 32.06
N THR A 121 11.43 -17.55 33.24
CA THR A 121 10.95 -16.17 33.40
C THR A 121 11.72 -15.16 32.53
N PRO A 122 13.07 -15.04 32.62
CA PRO A 122 13.80 -14.13 31.75
C PRO A 122 13.79 -14.57 30.28
N SER A 123 13.75 -15.88 29.97
CA SER A 123 13.61 -16.35 28.58
C SER A 123 12.31 -15.87 27.94
N ARG A 124 11.18 -16.03 28.64
CA ARG A 124 9.86 -15.59 28.18
C ARG A 124 9.73 -14.07 28.10
N SER A 125 10.28 -13.34 29.07
CA SER A 125 10.25 -11.86 29.00
C SER A 125 11.05 -11.36 27.80
N GLN A 126 12.22 -11.94 27.51
CA GLN A 126 13.03 -11.60 26.35
C GLN A 126 12.31 -11.92 25.04
N PHE A 127 11.63 -13.07 24.96
CA PHE A 127 10.84 -13.45 23.78
C PHE A 127 9.68 -12.49 23.49
N ILE A 128 8.92 -12.11 24.52
CA ILE A 128 7.73 -11.25 24.35
C ILE A 128 8.13 -9.79 24.08
N THR A 129 9.16 -9.29 24.75
CA THR A 129 9.55 -7.88 24.65
C THR A 129 10.56 -7.61 23.54
N GLY A 130 11.24 -8.65 23.03
CA GLY A 130 12.35 -8.52 22.08
C GLY A 130 13.59 -7.84 22.68
N ASN A 131 13.68 -7.73 24.00
CA ASN A 131 14.76 -7.04 24.70
C ASN A 131 15.49 -7.98 25.65
N THR A 132 16.83 -7.92 25.64
CA THR A 132 17.74 -8.77 26.43
C THR A 132 18.02 -8.22 27.84
N ARG A 133 17.74 -6.93 28.11
CA ARG A 133 18.06 -6.29 29.40
C ARG A 133 17.23 -6.79 30.57
#